data_AF-A0A951MAX5-F1
#
_entry.id   AF-A0A951MAX5-F1
#
_cell.length_a   1.000
_cell.length_b   1.000
_cell.length_c   1.000
_cell.angle_alpha   90.00
_cell.angle_beta   90.00
_cell.angle_gamma   90.00
#
_symmetry.space_group_name_H-M   'P 1'
#
loop_
_entity.id
_entity.type
_entity.pdbx_description
1 polymer ?
#
loop_
_entity_poly.entity_id
_entity_poly.type
_entity_poly.pdbx_seq_one_letter_code
_entity_poly.pdbx_strand_id
1 'polypeptide(L)'
;MSFRTAEPALKDVLDGIAAGQIQLPDFQRGWVWDDNHIRSLIASLSLSYPIGAVMFLEAGGVPFKPRLFAGVNLQPAPNPKILVLDGQQRLTSMYLALRSGQPVPTRTEKGVEIQRLYFLDMAKCLEPDADREEAVISVPATLQITSDFGRKVDRDLSTPDHQYAQRLFPVALLFDIQGFMAWESGFSAHHAFGAEAMQFMQKFRNEIWLRFQQFKVPAIELTQDTPREAVCQVFEKVNTGGVTLTVFELMTATFAADEFNLRDDWDARRERLTAKHDVLEAVDGTSFLTAITLLASYRRHLAQKTPVSCKRADVLRLDLSNFKALEAALELGFKRAAELLAEEKIFDDRSIPYSTQLIPLAAICAQLGERTTLHGVKQSLLRWYWNGVLGELYGGASETRFAMDLQDVVAWIDGGAEPRTVRDANFAPTRLLSLQSRLAAAYKGLAALLMKHGGRDFVSGTPIDLNTYFNNAIDIHHIFPRAWCEKQKLPKDKWNSVVNKAPLAASTNRFISGDAPSHYLVRIQKSKQVPPSNLDEFLMSHQISVDAIRSDDFDGFIRLRAIALLSLIEQATGKNVSGRDSEDTVKAFGAALLA
;
A
#
# COMPACT_ATOMS: atom_id res chain seq x y z
N MET A 1 25.41 22.43 -23.53
CA MET A 1 24.73 21.12 -23.64
C MET A 1 24.03 20.86 -22.32
N SER A 2 22.75 20.48 -22.31
CA SER A 2 21.97 20.29 -21.07
C SER A 2 22.24 18.96 -20.36
N PHE A 3 22.93 18.02 -21.00
CA PHE A 3 23.34 16.76 -20.38
C PHE A 3 24.57 16.14 -21.09
N ARG A 4 25.25 15.21 -20.41
CA ARG A 4 26.31 14.36 -20.96
C ARG A 4 26.20 12.93 -20.43
N THR A 5 26.72 11.96 -21.18
CA THR A 5 26.87 10.57 -20.72
C THR A 5 28.25 10.39 -20.09
N ALA A 6 28.32 9.71 -18.95
CA ALA A 6 29.53 9.44 -18.20
C ALA A 6 29.56 7.99 -17.71
N GLU A 7 30.75 7.52 -17.34
CA GLU A 7 30.98 6.19 -16.79
C GLU A 7 31.93 6.25 -15.59
N PRO A 8 31.56 6.94 -14.48
CA PRO A 8 32.42 7.02 -13.31
C PRO A 8 32.69 5.65 -12.71
N ALA A 9 33.90 5.45 -12.16
CA ALA A 9 34.22 4.24 -11.43
C ALA A 9 33.30 4.10 -10.21
N LEU A 10 32.77 2.90 -9.97
CA LEU A 10 31.87 2.65 -8.84
C LEU A 10 32.53 3.05 -7.51
N LYS A 11 33.82 2.74 -7.37
CA LYS A 11 34.60 3.14 -6.19
C LYS A 11 34.52 4.65 -5.92
N ASP A 12 34.70 5.48 -6.94
CA ASP A 12 34.69 6.94 -6.80
C ASP A 12 33.29 7.45 -6.42
N VAL A 13 32.24 6.83 -6.97
CA VAL A 13 30.85 7.14 -6.59
C VAL A 13 30.61 6.78 -5.12
N LEU A 14 31.02 5.60 -4.66
CA LEU A 14 30.83 5.17 -3.27
C LEU A 14 31.65 6.00 -2.28
N ASP A 15 32.88 6.37 -2.64
CA ASP A 15 33.73 7.27 -1.84
C ASP A 15 33.15 8.69 -1.80
N GLY A 16 32.58 9.17 -2.91
CA GLY A 16 31.87 10.44 -2.98
C GLY A 16 30.63 10.47 -2.08
N ILE A 17 29.89 9.36 -2.00
CA ILE A 17 28.77 9.19 -1.06
C ILE A 17 29.28 9.18 0.38
N ALA A 18 30.33 8.41 0.68
CA ALA A 18 30.92 8.31 2.02
C ALA A 18 31.42 9.68 2.53
N ALA A 19 31.99 10.50 1.66
CA ALA A 19 32.46 11.84 1.97
C ALA A 19 31.36 12.92 1.95
N GLY A 20 30.10 12.56 1.65
CA GLY A 20 28.99 13.50 1.53
C GLY A 20 29.07 14.45 0.34
N GLN A 21 29.94 14.20 -0.64
CA GLN A 21 30.06 15.01 -1.87
C GLN A 21 28.98 14.66 -2.90
N ILE A 22 28.51 13.40 -2.88
CA ILE A 22 27.37 12.92 -3.65
C ILE A 22 26.21 12.73 -2.67
N GLN A 23 25.12 13.47 -2.88
CA GLN A 23 23.96 13.47 -1.99
C GLN A 23 22.66 13.22 -2.75
N LEU A 24 21.58 13.02 -2.00
CA LEU A 24 20.24 12.89 -2.53
C LEU A 24 19.51 14.23 -2.38
N PRO A 25 18.65 14.60 -3.32
CA PRO A 25 17.63 15.60 -3.03
C PRO A 25 16.66 15.10 -1.93
N ASP A 26 16.19 16.00 -1.08
CA ASP A 26 15.29 15.69 0.04
C ASP A 26 13.91 15.18 -0.42
N PHE A 27 13.48 15.58 -1.62
CA PHE A 27 12.19 15.20 -2.20
C PHE A 27 12.12 13.72 -2.59
N GLN A 28 13.26 13.04 -2.80
CA GLN A 28 13.25 11.61 -3.07
C GLN A 28 12.85 10.83 -1.80
N ARG A 29 12.09 9.74 -1.94
CA ARG A 29 11.69 8.86 -0.82
C ARG A 29 12.85 8.29 -0.01
N GLY A 30 12.53 7.74 1.16
CA GLY A 30 13.45 6.89 1.91
C GLY A 30 13.96 5.69 1.10
N TRP A 31 15.02 5.05 1.58
CA TRP A 31 15.49 3.79 1.00
C TRP A 31 14.56 2.64 1.41
N VAL A 32 14.20 1.77 0.46
CA VAL A 32 13.06 0.85 0.55
C VAL A 32 13.33 -0.53 -0.08
N TRP A 33 14.56 -0.82 -0.49
CA TRP A 33 14.90 -2.13 -1.07
C TRP A 33 14.95 -3.22 -0.01
N ASP A 34 14.36 -4.38 -0.36
CA ASP A 34 14.45 -5.60 0.44
C ASP A 34 15.75 -6.37 0.19
N ASP A 35 15.98 -7.39 1.00
CA ASP A 35 17.16 -8.26 0.97
C ASP A 35 17.38 -8.90 -0.42
N ASN A 36 16.32 -9.31 -1.11
CA ASN A 36 16.44 -9.99 -2.40
C ASN A 36 16.92 -9.03 -3.50
N HIS A 37 16.41 -7.80 -3.53
CA HIS A 37 16.91 -6.79 -4.47
C HIS A 37 18.39 -6.48 -4.26
N ILE A 38 18.87 -6.46 -3.00
CA ILE A 38 20.28 -6.19 -2.68
C ILE A 38 21.16 -7.37 -3.15
N ARG A 39 20.72 -8.61 -2.89
CA ARG A 39 21.43 -9.82 -3.35
C ARG A 39 21.54 -9.88 -4.87
N SER A 40 20.44 -9.63 -5.59
CA SER A 40 20.43 -9.62 -7.06
C SER A 40 21.33 -8.51 -7.63
N LEU A 41 21.42 -7.34 -6.97
CA LEU A 41 22.33 -6.27 -7.37
C LEU A 41 23.80 -6.67 -7.20
N ILE A 42 24.18 -7.26 -6.07
CA ILE A 42 25.55 -7.75 -5.82
C ILE A 42 25.91 -8.85 -6.84
N ALA A 43 24.97 -9.75 -7.12
CA ALA A 43 25.14 -10.80 -8.12
C ALA A 43 25.43 -10.21 -9.50
N SER A 44 24.64 -9.23 -9.94
CA SER A 44 24.83 -8.53 -11.21
C SER A 44 26.20 -7.84 -11.31
N LEU A 45 26.64 -7.17 -10.24
CA LEU A 45 27.97 -6.55 -10.18
C LEU A 45 29.11 -7.57 -10.32
N SER A 46 28.98 -8.74 -9.68
CA SER A 46 30.00 -9.80 -9.76
C SER A 46 30.15 -10.43 -11.15
N LEU A 47 29.14 -10.26 -12.01
CA LEU A 47 29.15 -10.67 -13.41
C LEU A 47 29.51 -9.51 -14.36
N SER A 48 29.73 -8.31 -13.84
CA SER A 48 29.86 -7.07 -14.63
C SER A 48 28.65 -6.82 -15.55
N TYR A 49 27.47 -7.25 -15.13
CA TYR A 49 26.23 -7.02 -15.88
C TYR A 49 25.73 -5.57 -15.68
N PRO A 50 25.03 -4.99 -16.68
CA PRO A 50 24.46 -3.66 -16.55
C PRO A 50 23.46 -3.58 -15.40
N ILE A 51 23.67 -2.65 -14.46
CA ILE A 51 22.77 -2.41 -13.31
C ILE A 51 21.74 -1.29 -13.58
N GLY A 52 21.63 -0.86 -14.83
CA GLY A 52 20.87 0.32 -15.24
C GLY A 52 21.67 1.62 -15.07
N ALA A 53 21.30 2.66 -15.81
CA ALA A 53 21.95 3.95 -15.71
C ALA A 53 21.54 4.67 -14.41
N VAL A 54 22.44 5.49 -13.87
CA VAL A 54 22.15 6.46 -12.80
C VAL A 54 22.08 7.86 -13.40
N MET A 55 21.39 8.76 -12.71
CA MET A 55 21.32 10.16 -13.14
C MET A 55 21.87 11.07 -12.07
N PHE A 56 22.77 11.96 -12.48
CA PHE A 56 23.43 12.94 -11.63
C PHE A 56 23.06 14.35 -12.08
N LEU A 57 23.05 15.27 -11.13
CA LEU A 57 22.91 16.71 -11.35
C LEU A 57 24.06 17.40 -10.66
N GLU A 58 24.81 18.22 -11.40
CA GLU A 58 25.81 19.11 -10.81
C GLU A 58 25.12 20.11 -9.86
N ALA A 59 25.58 20.16 -8.62
CA ALA A 59 25.03 21.07 -7.62
C ALA A 59 25.38 22.53 -7.93
N GLY A 60 24.51 23.47 -7.54
CA GLY A 60 24.73 24.92 -7.71
C GLY A 60 23.76 25.62 -8.66
N GLY A 61 23.02 24.87 -9.48
CA GLY A 61 22.03 25.42 -10.41
C GLY A 61 20.61 25.48 -9.87
N VAL A 62 20.07 24.32 -9.48
CA VAL A 62 18.68 24.19 -9.00
C VAL A 62 18.68 24.06 -7.46
N PRO A 63 17.86 24.85 -6.73
CA PRO A 63 17.87 24.88 -5.27
C PRO A 63 17.10 23.68 -4.69
N PHE A 64 17.67 22.49 -4.80
CA PHE A 64 17.17 21.32 -4.09
C PHE A 64 17.86 21.21 -2.74
N LYS A 65 17.07 21.04 -1.67
CA LYS A 65 17.62 20.79 -0.34
C LYS A 65 18.29 19.41 -0.34
N PRO A 66 19.58 19.31 0.02
CA PRO A 66 20.29 18.05 -0.04
C PRO A 66 20.11 17.26 1.25
N ARG A 67 20.21 15.93 1.14
CA ARG A 67 20.27 14.99 2.26
C ARG A 67 21.32 13.91 2.00
N LEU A 68 21.94 13.44 3.08
CA LEU A 68 22.88 12.33 3.03
C LEU A 68 22.17 11.01 2.68
N PHE A 69 22.94 10.08 2.10
CA PHE A 69 22.49 8.71 1.89
C PHE A 69 22.26 7.98 3.22
N ALA A 70 21.38 6.99 3.22
CA ALA A 70 21.20 6.14 4.40
C ALA A 70 22.53 5.49 4.80
N GLY A 71 22.84 5.49 6.10
CA GLY A 71 24.11 4.99 6.65
C GLY A 71 25.26 6.00 6.67
N VAL A 72 25.13 7.16 6.02
CA VAL A 72 26.15 8.23 6.08
C VAL A 72 25.82 9.18 7.23
N ASN A 73 26.71 9.26 8.22
CA ASN A 73 26.55 10.13 9.39
C ASN A 73 27.68 11.17 9.43
N LEU A 74 27.45 12.34 8.82
CA LEU A 74 28.37 13.48 8.82
C LEU A 74 27.68 14.70 9.43
N GLN A 75 28.27 15.29 10.48
CA GLN A 75 27.75 16.51 11.11
C GLN A 75 28.88 17.55 11.32
N PRO A 76 28.75 18.77 10.75
CA PRO A 76 27.72 19.17 9.78
C PRO A 76 27.87 18.41 8.45
N ALA A 77 26.75 18.23 7.73
CA ALA A 77 26.81 17.66 6.39
C ALA A 77 27.51 18.65 5.44
N PRO A 78 28.48 18.21 4.61
CA PRO A 78 29.13 19.09 3.64
C PRO A 78 28.16 19.51 2.54
N ASN A 79 28.51 20.56 1.79
CA ASN A 79 27.75 20.92 0.59
C ASN A 79 27.96 19.86 -0.51
N PRO A 80 26.90 19.41 -1.19
CA PRO A 80 27.05 18.45 -2.28
C PRO A 80 27.73 19.09 -3.48
N LYS A 81 28.50 18.28 -4.22
CA LYS A 81 28.94 18.59 -5.58
C LYS A 81 27.99 18.00 -6.62
N ILE A 82 27.39 16.85 -6.29
CA ILE A 82 26.50 16.10 -7.16
C ILE A 82 25.25 15.70 -6.36
N LEU A 83 24.09 15.86 -7.00
CA LEU A 83 22.83 15.30 -6.54
C LEU A 83 22.43 14.11 -7.40
N VAL A 84 22.02 13.00 -6.77
CA VAL A 84 21.53 11.82 -7.48
C VAL A 84 20.04 11.95 -7.74
N LEU A 85 19.70 12.03 -9.02
CA LEU A 85 18.34 12.14 -9.52
C LEU A 85 17.71 10.76 -9.77
N ASP A 86 18.46 9.80 -10.29
CA ASP A 86 17.98 8.42 -10.45
C ASP A 86 19.04 7.42 -10.01
N GLY A 87 18.58 6.25 -9.55
CA GLY A 87 19.43 5.19 -9.06
C GLY A 87 19.71 5.28 -7.55
N GLN A 88 18.98 6.12 -6.80
CA GLN A 88 19.10 6.22 -5.34
C GLN A 88 19.11 4.83 -4.70
N GLN A 89 18.13 3.98 -5.01
CA GLN A 89 17.99 2.71 -4.30
C GLN A 89 19.19 1.79 -4.56
N ARG A 90 19.67 1.74 -5.81
CA ARG A 90 20.88 0.99 -6.21
C ARG A 90 22.12 1.53 -5.51
N LEU A 91 22.36 2.83 -5.60
CA LEU A 91 23.55 3.48 -5.02
C LEU A 91 23.58 3.35 -3.50
N THR A 92 22.45 3.54 -2.82
CA THR A 92 22.35 3.32 -1.37
C THR A 92 22.64 1.86 -1.00
N SER A 93 22.07 0.89 -1.71
CA SER A 93 22.32 -0.53 -1.45
C SER A 93 23.79 -0.91 -1.67
N MET A 94 24.42 -0.41 -2.74
CA MET A 94 25.85 -0.62 -2.99
C MET A 94 26.72 0.05 -1.93
N TYR A 95 26.40 1.28 -1.52
CA TYR A 95 27.14 1.95 -0.45
C TYR A 95 27.06 1.16 0.87
N LEU A 96 25.84 0.81 1.29
CA LEU A 96 25.61 0.08 2.53
C LEU A 96 26.30 -1.29 2.50
N ALA A 97 26.14 -2.08 1.44
CA ALA A 97 26.68 -3.44 1.37
C ALA A 97 28.19 -3.50 1.09
N LEU A 98 28.73 -2.61 0.25
CA LEU A 98 30.08 -2.73 -0.30
C LEU A 98 31.11 -1.80 0.37
N ARG A 99 30.65 -0.75 1.08
CA ARG A 99 31.54 0.33 1.56
C ARG A 99 31.33 0.77 3.01
N SER A 100 30.10 0.70 3.54
CA SER A 100 29.79 1.25 4.87
C SER A 100 30.48 0.53 6.04
N GLY A 101 30.79 -0.75 5.86
CA GLY A 101 31.33 -1.61 6.92
C GLY A 101 30.33 -1.96 8.03
N GLN A 102 29.06 -1.55 7.91
CA GLN A 102 28.00 -1.81 8.88
C GLN A 102 26.97 -2.81 8.33
N PRO A 103 26.24 -3.53 9.20
CA PRO A 103 25.07 -4.28 8.77
C PRO A 103 24.06 -3.39 8.05
N VAL A 104 23.48 -3.90 6.96
CA VAL A 104 22.52 -3.20 6.12
C VAL A 104 21.12 -3.28 6.75
N PRO A 105 20.49 -2.14 7.10
CA PRO A 105 19.19 -2.08 7.77
C PRO A 105 18.01 -2.30 6.80
N THR A 106 17.94 -3.47 6.15
CA THR A 106 16.95 -3.80 5.10
C THR A 106 15.65 -4.41 5.65
N ARG A 107 14.82 -4.99 4.78
CA ARG A 107 13.57 -5.69 5.09
C ARG A 107 13.41 -6.97 4.29
N THR A 108 12.56 -7.86 4.79
CA THR A 108 12.11 -9.04 4.03
C THR A 108 11.12 -8.63 2.94
N GLU A 109 10.83 -9.53 1.99
CA GLU A 109 9.77 -9.32 0.98
C GLU A 109 8.39 -9.00 1.59
N LYS A 110 8.16 -9.45 2.83
CA LYS A 110 6.93 -9.19 3.59
C LYS A 110 6.96 -7.87 4.39
N GLY A 111 8.01 -7.07 4.25
CA GLY A 111 8.16 -5.77 4.89
C GLY A 111 8.72 -5.78 6.31
N VAL A 112 9.09 -6.93 6.86
CA VAL A 112 9.69 -7.02 8.21
C VAL A 112 11.13 -6.50 8.19
N GLU A 113 11.46 -5.55 9.09
CA GLU A 113 12.80 -4.96 9.23
C GLU A 113 13.84 -5.98 9.74
N ILE A 114 15.03 -5.97 9.15
CA ILE A 114 16.14 -6.90 9.43
C ILE A 114 17.50 -6.22 9.21
N GLN A 115 18.55 -6.73 9.85
CA GLN A 115 19.93 -6.25 9.67
C GLN A 115 20.77 -7.36 9.01
N ARG A 116 21.39 -7.07 7.86
CA ARG A 116 22.08 -8.08 7.05
C ARG A 116 23.50 -7.71 6.65
N LEU A 117 24.37 -8.70 6.67
CA LEU A 117 25.70 -8.69 6.09
C LEU A 117 25.72 -9.65 4.89
N TYR A 118 26.49 -9.32 3.87
CA TYR A 118 26.53 -10.12 2.64
C TYR A 118 27.89 -10.78 2.46
N PHE A 119 27.87 -12.03 2.02
CA PHE A 119 29.06 -12.82 1.70
C PHE A 119 28.94 -13.39 0.30
N LEU A 120 30.06 -13.53 -0.39
CA LEU A 120 30.17 -14.27 -1.65
C LEU A 120 30.66 -15.68 -1.35
N ASP A 121 29.88 -16.67 -1.76
CA ASP A 121 30.35 -18.04 -1.90
C ASP A 121 31.35 -18.08 -3.06
N MET A 122 32.63 -18.13 -2.73
CA MET A 122 33.70 -18.01 -3.71
C MET A 122 33.68 -19.17 -4.71
N ALA A 123 33.26 -20.36 -4.29
CA ALA A 123 33.21 -21.53 -5.15
C ALA A 123 32.09 -21.36 -6.18
N LYS A 124 30.87 -21.04 -5.73
CA LYS A 124 29.75 -20.75 -6.63
C LYS A 124 30.04 -19.56 -7.55
N CYS A 125 30.76 -18.54 -7.09
CA CYS A 125 31.16 -17.42 -7.94
C CYS A 125 32.11 -17.82 -9.08
N LEU A 126 32.91 -18.87 -8.91
CA LEU A 126 33.85 -19.37 -9.92
C LEU A 126 33.27 -20.47 -10.82
N GLU A 127 32.07 -20.96 -10.49
CA GLU A 127 31.33 -21.93 -11.32
C GLU A 127 30.58 -21.21 -12.45
N PRO A 128 30.85 -21.52 -13.73
CA PRO A 128 30.23 -20.82 -14.86
C PRO A 128 28.71 -20.97 -14.96
N ASP A 129 28.19 -22.14 -14.57
CA ASP A 129 26.77 -22.51 -14.71
C ASP A 129 25.96 -22.30 -13.41
N ALA A 130 26.61 -21.85 -12.33
CA ALA A 130 25.94 -21.62 -11.06
C ALA A 130 25.06 -20.36 -11.11
N ASP A 131 23.90 -20.41 -10.48
CA ASP A 131 23.08 -19.23 -10.27
C ASP A 131 23.83 -18.25 -9.36
N ARG A 132 24.17 -17.07 -9.92
CA ARG A 132 24.95 -16.06 -9.20
C ARG A 132 24.19 -15.47 -8.02
N GLU A 133 22.85 -15.43 -8.06
CA GLU A 133 22.07 -14.92 -6.94
C GLU A 133 22.17 -15.83 -5.71
N GLU A 134 22.33 -17.14 -5.94
CA GLU A 134 22.60 -18.10 -4.85
C GLU A 134 24.01 -18.00 -4.28
N ALA A 135 24.97 -17.43 -5.02
CA ALA A 135 26.32 -17.20 -4.52
C ALA A 135 26.38 -16.00 -3.54
N VAL A 136 25.37 -15.13 -3.53
CA VAL A 136 25.28 -14.01 -2.59
C VAL A 136 24.49 -14.45 -1.35
N ILE A 137 25.20 -14.71 -0.26
CA ILE A 137 24.64 -15.19 1.00
C ILE A 137 24.31 -14.00 1.91
N SER A 138 23.03 -13.87 2.27
CA SER A 138 22.56 -12.89 3.25
C SER A 138 22.58 -13.47 4.66
N VAL A 139 23.33 -12.82 5.56
CA VAL A 139 23.64 -13.30 6.90
C VAL A 139 23.13 -12.29 7.93
N PRO A 140 22.51 -12.72 9.05
CA PRO A 140 22.16 -11.81 10.14
C PRO A 140 23.39 -11.08 10.71
N ALA A 141 23.16 -9.96 11.42
CA ALA A 141 24.23 -9.23 12.10
C ALA A 141 25.02 -10.06 13.14
N THR A 142 24.45 -11.18 13.62
CA THR A 142 25.15 -12.14 14.50
C THR A 142 26.17 -13.01 13.78
N LEU A 143 26.25 -12.94 12.44
CA LEU A 143 27.06 -13.81 11.59
C LEU A 143 26.70 -15.31 11.68
N GLN A 144 25.58 -15.65 12.29
CA GLN A 144 25.09 -17.02 12.43
C GLN A 144 23.72 -17.17 11.77
N ILE A 145 23.62 -18.11 10.83
CA ILE A 145 22.36 -18.54 10.21
C ILE A 145 21.80 -19.68 11.06
N THR A 146 20.55 -19.55 11.48
CA THR A 146 19.89 -20.51 12.36
C THR A 146 18.56 -21.00 11.80
N SER A 147 18.21 -22.23 12.14
CA SER A 147 16.90 -22.86 11.92
C SER A 147 16.25 -23.26 13.25
N ASP A 148 15.09 -23.91 13.20
CA ASP A 148 14.32 -24.34 14.37
C ASP A 148 14.06 -23.22 15.38
N PHE A 149 13.59 -22.08 14.88
CA PHE A 149 13.32 -20.87 15.68
C PHE A 149 14.56 -20.38 16.46
N GLY A 150 15.74 -20.48 15.85
CA GLY A 150 16.99 -20.00 16.44
C GLY A 150 17.73 -21.00 17.33
N ARG A 151 17.24 -22.25 17.42
CA ARG A 151 17.83 -23.29 18.30
C ARG A 151 18.99 -24.03 17.67
N LYS A 152 19.05 -24.09 16.34
CA LYS A 152 20.09 -24.79 15.60
C LYS A 152 20.87 -23.80 14.75
N VAL A 153 22.19 -23.77 14.92
CA VAL A 153 23.09 -23.01 14.03
C VAL A 153 23.40 -23.86 12.82
N ASP A 154 22.90 -23.47 11.65
CA ASP A 154 23.16 -24.16 10.39
C ASP A 154 24.48 -23.70 9.76
N ARG A 155 24.84 -22.43 9.97
CA ARG A 155 26.07 -21.84 9.46
C ARG A 155 26.59 -20.76 10.39
N ASP A 156 27.86 -20.84 10.75
CA ASP A 156 28.56 -19.86 11.58
C ASP A 156 29.65 -19.17 10.76
N LEU A 157 29.68 -17.84 10.73
CA LEU A 157 30.68 -17.00 10.07
C LEU A 157 31.26 -15.94 11.02
N SER A 158 31.07 -16.13 12.32
CA SER A 158 31.42 -15.16 13.37
C SER A 158 32.92 -14.94 13.51
N THR A 159 33.75 -15.84 13.00
CA THR A 159 35.21 -15.73 13.01
C THR A 159 35.79 -15.80 11.58
N PRO A 160 36.95 -15.18 11.32
CA PRO A 160 37.62 -15.31 10.03
C PRO A 160 37.94 -16.77 9.68
N ASP A 161 38.35 -17.60 10.64
CA ASP A 161 38.59 -19.04 10.41
C ASP A 161 37.36 -19.78 9.88
N HIS A 162 36.17 -19.49 10.42
CA HIS A 162 34.93 -20.08 9.90
C HIS A 162 34.62 -19.61 8.47
N GLN A 163 34.94 -18.36 8.14
CA GLN A 163 34.77 -17.80 6.80
C GLN A 163 35.75 -18.43 5.81
N TYR A 164 37.02 -18.59 6.19
CA TYR A 164 38.05 -19.23 5.37
C TYR A 164 37.71 -20.68 5.07
N ALA A 165 37.39 -21.46 6.11
CA ALA A 165 37.04 -22.87 5.99
C ALA A 165 35.86 -23.11 5.03
N GLN A 166 34.90 -22.17 5.00
CA GLN A 166 33.72 -22.24 4.13
C GLN A 166 33.88 -21.48 2.81
N ARG A 167 35.04 -20.84 2.56
CA ARG A 167 35.32 -20.02 1.37
C ARG A 167 34.25 -18.95 1.12
N LEU A 168 33.83 -18.29 2.19
CA LEU A 168 32.83 -17.22 2.18
C LEU A 168 33.51 -15.87 2.37
N PHE A 169 33.57 -15.09 1.30
CA PHE A 169 34.26 -13.81 1.28
C PHE A 169 33.31 -12.66 1.70
N PRO A 170 33.68 -11.82 2.70
CA PRO A 170 32.83 -10.71 3.13
C PRO A 170 32.74 -9.61 2.05
N VAL A 171 31.53 -9.29 1.61
CA VAL A 171 31.27 -8.29 0.54
C VAL A 171 31.76 -6.89 0.94
N ALA A 172 31.73 -6.55 2.23
CA ALA A 172 32.19 -5.26 2.73
C ALA A 172 33.69 -5.00 2.48
N LEU A 173 34.48 -6.04 2.21
CA LEU A 173 35.91 -5.91 1.90
C LEU A 173 36.20 -5.66 0.42
N LEU A 174 35.18 -5.64 -0.46
CA LEU A 174 35.39 -5.45 -1.89
C LEU A 174 36.08 -4.11 -2.21
N PHE A 175 35.72 -3.01 -1.55
CA PHE A 175 36.36 -1.70 -1.75
C PHE A 175 37.28 -1.28 -0.59
N ASP A 176 37.56 -2.18 0.35
CA ASP A 176 38.61 -2.01 1.36
C ASP A 176 39.85 -2.82 0.95
N ILE A 177 40.78 -2.15 0.26
CA ILE A 177 42.01 -2.80 -0.25
C ILE A 177 42.82 -3.40 0.90
N GLN A 178 42.94 -2.70 2.03
CA GLN A 178 43.73 -3.21 3.16
C GLN A 178 43.06 -4.42 3.80
N GLY A 179 41.74 -4.34 4.02
CA GLY A 179 40.96 -5.46 4.53
C GLY A 179 40.95 -6.67 3.60
N PHE A 180 40.85 -6.47 2.28
CA PHE A 180 40.97 -7.55 1.29
C PHE A 180 42.34 -8.23 1.38
N MET A 181 43.44 -7.47 1.41
CA MET A 181 44.79 -8.05 1.48
C MET A 181 45.03 -8.78 2.80
N ALA A 182 44.51 -8.25 3.91
CA ALA A 182 44.56 -8.92 5.20
C ALA A 182 43.76 -10.24 5.17
N TRP A 183 42.57 -10.24 4.56
CA TRP A 183 41.73 -11.43 4.42
C TRP A 183 42.37 -12.46 3.50
N GLU A 184 42.94 -12.06 2.36
CA GLU A 184 43.66 -12.93 1.41
C GLU A 184 44.87 -13.61 2.07
N SER A 185 45.62 -12.85 2.88
CA SER A 185 46.73 -13.37 3.68
C SER A 185 46.26 -14.38 4.74
N GLY A 186 45.18 -14.05 5.47
CA GLY A 186 44.59 -14.95 6.46
C GLY A 186 44.04 -16.25 5.86
N PHE A 187 43.35 -16.17 4.72
CA PHE A 187 42.88 -17.33 3.96
C PHE A 187 44.06 -18.23 3.55
N SER A 188 45.15 -17.63 3.05
CA SER A 188 46.35 -18.35 2.67
C SER A 188 47.00 -19.06 3.85
N ALA A 189 47.10 -18.39 5.00
CA ALA A 189 47.65 -18.96 6.23
C ALA A 189 46.78 -20.12 6.78
N HIS A 190 45.45 -19.96 6.80
CA HIS A 190 44.50 -20.98 7.23
C HIS A 190 44.63 -22.27 6.40
N HIS A 191 44.87 -22.14 5.09
CA HIS A 191 45.12 -23.26 4.20
C HIS A 191 46.60 -23.65 4.07
N ALA A 192 47.44 -23.26 5.04
CA ALA A 192 48.86 -23.61 5.12
C ALA A 192 49.67 -23.31 3.84
N PHE A 193 49.30 -22.23 3.13
CA PHE A 193 49.91 -21.84 1.85
C PHE A 193 49.88 -22.96 0.80
N GLY A 194 48.83 -23.81 0.83
CA GLY A 194 48.64 -24.89 -0.13
C GLY A 194 48.45 -24.36 -1.56
N ALA A 195 49.10 -25.00 -2.53
CA ALA A 195 49.07 -24.56 -3.93
C ALA A 195 47.65 -24.46 -4.51
N GLU A 196 46.77 -25.41 -4.19
CA GLU A 196 45.38 -25.42 -4.66
C GLU A 196 44.56 -24.24 -4.11
N ALA A 197 44.68 -23.95 -2.81
CA ALA A 197 43.98 -22.84 -2.18
C ALA A 197 44.48 -21.48 -2.71
N MET A 198 45.78 -21.34 -2.93
CA MET A 198 46.35 -20.13 -3.54
C MET A 198 45.89 -19.93 -4.98
N GLN A 199 45.85 -21.00 -5.78
CA GLN A 199 45.30 -20.94 -7.15
C GLN A 199 43.81 -20.58 -7.15
N PHE A 200 43.04 -21.15 -6.22
CA PHE A 200 41.61 -20.81 -6.05
C PHE A 200 41.43 -19.33 -5.70
N MET A 201 42.18 -18.81 -4.74
CA MET A 201 42.13 -17.41 -4.34
C MET A 201 42.56 -16.48 -5.47
N GLN A 202 43.61 -16.84 -6.22
CA GLN A 202 44.05 -16.08 -7.39
C GLN A 202 42.97 -16.02 -8.47
N LYS A 203 42.25 -17.12 -8.74
CA LYS A 203 41.10 -17.14 -9.64
C LYS A 203 40.00 -16.20 -9.15
N PHE A 204 39.60 -16.32 -7.88
CA PHE A 204 38.59 -15.43 -7.29
C PHE A 204 38.99 -13.95 -7.40
N ARG A 205 40.25 -13.62 -7.13
CA ARG A 205 40.75 -12.25 -7.25
C ARG A 205 40.63 -11.72 -8.69
N ASN A 206 41.05 -12.51 -9.67
CA ASN A 206 41.09 -12.09 -11.06
C ASN A 206 39.69 -12.05 -11.69
N GLU A 207 38.84 -13.01 -11.38
CA GLU A 207 37.53 -13.17 -12.03
C GLU A 207 36.41 -12.44 -11.30
N ILE A 208 36.53 -12.17 -10.00
CA ILE A 208 35.46 -11.58 -9.20
C ILE A 208 35.91 -10.24 -8.63
N TRP A 209 36.92 -10.22 -7.76
CA TRP A 209 37.31 -8.99 -7.05
C TRP A 209 37.73 -7.87 -8.01
N LEU A 210 38.52 -8.19 -9.05
CA LEU A 210 38.98 -7.21 -10.03
C LEU A 210 37.82 -6.60 -10.85
N ARG A 211 36.76 -7.39 -11.12
CA ARG A 211 35.56 -6.89 -11.80
C ARG A 211 34.86 -5.80 -11.00
N PHE A 212 34.77 -5.95 -9.68
CA PHE A 212 34.23 -4.90 -8.81
C PHE A 212 35.11 -3.64 -8.84
N GLN A 213 36.44 -3.78 -8.81
CA GLN A 213 37.36 -2.64 -8.86
C GLN A 213 37.24 -1.84 -10.16
N GLN A 214 37.03 -2.55 -11.27
CA GLN A 214 36.98 -1.95 -12.62
C GLN A 214 35.56 -1.56 -13.04
N PHE A 215 34.55 -1.84 -12.21
CA PHE A 215 33.16 -1.57 -12.55
C PHE A 215 32.93 -0.07 -12.74
N LYS A 216 32.39 0.30 -13.89
CA LYS A 216 31.95 1.67 -14.19
C LYS A 216 30.44 1.74 -14.15
N VAL A 217 29.91 2.77 -13.50
CA VAL A 217 28.47 3.00 -13.39
C VAL A 217 28.01 3.78 -14.62
N PRO A 218 27.13 3.24 -15.47
CA PRO A 218 26.58 4.02 -16.58
C PRO A 218 25.81 5.22 -16.01
N ALA A 219 26.16 6.44 -16.40
CA ALA A 219 25.60 7.66 -15.83
C ALA A 219 25.16 8.68 -16.89
N ILE A 220 24.07 9.39 -16.59
CA ILE A 220 23.64 10.60 -17.30
C ILE A 220 23.83 11.78 -16.34
N GLU A 221 24.65 12.74 -16.73
CA GLU A 221 24.95 13.92 -15.92
C GLU A 221 24.26 15.15 -16.51
N LEU A 222 23.38 15.77 -15.74
CA LEU A 222 22.78 17.07 -16.02
C LEU A 222 23.69 18.16 -15.48
N THR A 223 23.93 19.19 -16.29
CA THR A 223 24.76 20.32 -15.87
C THR A 223 23.99 21.25 -14.94
N GLN A 224 24.69 22.07 -14.17
CA GLN A 224 24.08 23.07 -13.29
C GLN A 224 23.17 24.06 -14.06
N ASP A 225 23.43 24.31 -15.34
CA ASP A 225 22.62 25.22 -16.17
C ASP A 225 21.29 24.62 -16.64
N THR A 226 20.98 23.36 -16.27
CA THR A 226 19.75 22.68 -16.69
C THR A 226 18.54 23.28 -15.98
N PRO A 227 17.53 23.80 -16.71
CA PRO A 227 16.35 24.38 -16.08
C PRO A 227 15.61 23.37 -15.21
N ARG A 228 15.08 23.82 -14.07
CA ARG A 228 14.36 22.97 -13.10
C ARG A 228 13.25 22.13 -13.74
N GLU A 229 12.44 22.72 -14.63
CA GLU A 229 11.36 22.01 -15.32
C GLU A 229 11.90 20.86 -16.18
N ALA A 230 13.02 21.08 -16.87
CA ALA A 230 13.68 20.05 -17.66
C ALA A 230 14.26 18.95 -16.76
N VAL A 231 14.85 19.31 -15.62
CA VAL A 231 15.30 18.33 -14.61
C VAL A 231 14.15 17.45 -14.14
N CYS A 232 13.01 18.03 -13.75
CA CYS A 232 11.84 17.29 -13.32
C CYS A 232 11.27 16.38 -14.43
N GLN A 233 11.20 16.86 -15.67
CA GLN A 233 10.70 16.06 -16.81
C GLN A 233 11.63 14.91 -17.19
N VAL A 234 12.94 15.14 -17.21
CA VAL A 234 13.94 14.11 -17.50
C VAL A 234 13.93 13.06 -16.39
N PHE A 235 13.83 13.51 -15.14
CA PHE A 235 13.67 12.67 -13.96
C PHE A 235 12.38 11.83 -14.04
N GLU A 236 11.23 12.40 -14.42
CA GLU A 236 9.98 11.65 -14.63
C GLU A 236 10.11 10.58 -15.71
N LYS A 237 10.73 10.90 -16.84
CA LYS A 237 10.88 9.98 -17.98
C LYS A 237 11.82 8.82 -17.68
N VAL A 238 12.92 9.06 -16.97
CA VAL A 238 13.92 8.01 -16.66
C VAL A 238 13.51 7.14 -15.46
N ASN A 239 12.71 7.67 -14.53
CA ASN A 239 12.14 6.89 -13.41
C ASN A 239 11.04 5.89 -13.82
N THR A 240 10.77 5.70 -15.12
CA THR A 240 9.76 4.73 -15.61
C THR A 240 10.17 3.27 -15.45
N GLY A 241 11.46 2.97 -15.28
CA GLY A 241 11.98 1.61 -15.02
C GLY A 241 12.17 1.25 -13.53
N GLY A 242 11.98 2.20 -12.62
CA GLY A 242 12.04 2.03 -11.16
C GLY A 242 10.66 2.19 -10.51
N VAL A 243 10.60 2.33 -9.19
CA VAL A 243 9.33 2.75 -8.56
C VAL A 243 9.10 4.22 -8.92
N THR A 244 8.11 4.46 -9.77
CA THR A 244 7.75 5.77 -10.30
C THR A 244 7.49 6.78 -9.18
N LEU A 245 8.04 8.00 -9.29
CA LEU A 245 7.70 9.03 -8.32
C LEU A 245 6.25 9.49 -8.46
N THR A 246 5.61 9.59 -7.31
CA THR A 246 4.25 10.08 -7.13
C THR A 246 4.20 11.58 -7.36
N VAL A 247 3.01 12.11 -7.64
CA VAL A 247 2.78 13.57 -7.74
C VAL A 247 3.23 14.27 -6.46
N PHE A 248 3.06 13.62 -5.31
CA PHE A 248 3.47 14.14 -4.01
C PHE A 248 4.97 14.43 -3.92
N GLU A 249 5.82 13.58 -4.46
CA GLU A 249 7.28 13.80 -4.43
C GLU A 249 7.72 14.97 -5.30
N LEU A 250 7.07 15.15 -6.47
CA LEU A 250 7.33 16.31 -7.33
C LEU A 250 6.85 17.61 -6.70
N MET A 251 5.72 17.57 -6.00
CA MET A 251 5.23 18.71 -5.22
C MET A 251 6.14 19.04 -4.04
N THR A 252 6.72 18.02 -3.40
CA THR A 252 7.72 18.21 -2.34
C THR A 252 8.93 18.97 -2.86
N ALA A 253 9.46 18.59 -4.03
CA ALA A 253 10.55 19.31 -4.70
C ALA A 253 10.16 20.75 -5.05
N THR A 254 8.91 20.95 -5.45
CA THR A 254 8.38 22.25 -5.88
C THR A 254 8.30 23.23 -4.70
N PHE A 255 7.74 22.79 -3.58
CA PHE A 255 7.59 23.63 -2.38
C PHE A 255 8.89 23.80 -1.58
N ALA A 256 9.83 22.87 -1.70
CA ALA A 256 11.15 23.02 -1.08
C ALA A 256 11.90 24.26 -1.60
N ALA A 257 11.66 24.66 -2.85
CA ALA A 257 12.22 25.90 -3.42
C ALA A 257 11.71 27.17 -2.73
N ASP A 258 10.52 27.10 -2.10
CA ASP A 258 9.92 28.15 -1.29
C ASP A 258 10.18 27.93 0.22
N GLU A 259 11.25 27.20 0.55
CA GLU A 259 11.68 26.82 1.92
C GLU A 259 10.62 26.03 2.72
N PHE A 260 9.69 25.36 2.05
CA PHE A 260 8.64 24.56 2.70
C PHE A 260 8.84 23.05 2.52
N ASN A 261 9.04 22.33 3.64
CA ASN A 261 9.13 20.87 3.62
C ASN A 261 7.74 20.22 3.67
N LEU A 262 7.20 19.90 2.49
CA LEU A 262 5.89 19.24 2.35
C LEU A 262 5.84 17.85 3.00
N ARG A 263 6.97 17.13 3.08
CA ARG A 263 7.02 15.79 3.67
C ARG A 263 6.84 15.85 5.18
N ASP A 264 7.59 16.71 5.85
CA ASP A 264 7.48 16.91 7.30
C ASP A 264 6.07 17.41 7.67
N ASP A 265 5.50 18.34 6.87
CA ASP A 265 4.12 18.80 7.05
C ASP A 265 3.12 17.65 6.90
N TRP A 266 3.29 16.82 5.87
CA TRP A 266 2.42 15.68 5.64
C TRP A 266 2.53 14.62 6.74
N ASP A 267 3.73 14.29 7.22
CA ASP A 267 3.88 13.30 8.30
C ASP A 267 3.21 13.79 9.60
N ALA A 268 3.41 15.06 9.98
CA ALA A 268 2.72 15.67 11.10
C ALA A 268 1.19 15.73 10.88
N ARG A 269 0.74 15.96 9.65
CA ARG A 269 -0.68 15.99 9.30
C ARG A 269 -1.32 14.62 9.32
N ARG A 270 -0.64 13.60 8.80
CA ARG A 270 -1.08 12.21 8.83
C ARG A 270 -1.27 11.76 10.27
N GLU A 271 -0.35 12.10 11.16
CA GLU A 271 -0.48 11.85 12.60
C GLU A 271 -1.76 12.50 13.16
N ARG A 272 -2.00 13.78 12.88
CA ARG A 272 -3.22 14.48 13.34
C ARG A 272 -4.52 13.95 12.73
N LEU A 273 -4.50 13.52 11.47
CA LEU A 273 -5.66 12.96 10.77
C LEU A 273 -6.02 11.59 11.37
N THR A 274 -5.03 10.73 11.59
CA THR A 274 -5.22 9.35 12.04
C THR A 274 -5.39 9.21 13.55
N ALA A 275 -4.94 10.17 14.36
CA ALA A 275 -5.01 10.12 15.82
C ALA A 275 -6.39 9.79 16.42
N LYS A 276 -7.49 10.07 15.72
CA LYS A 276 -8.86 9.75 16.14
C LYS A 276 -9.72 9.13 15.03
N HIS A 277 -9.15 8.87 13.87
CA HIS A 277 -9.89 8.50 12.67
C HIS A 277 -9.09 7.48 11.84
N ASP A 278 -9.09 6.22 12.26
CA ASP A 278 -8.34 5.14 11.62
C ASP A 278 -8.69 4.97 10.13
N VAL A 279 -9.93 5.28 9.73
CA VAL A 279 -10.35 5.29 8.31
C VAL A 279 -9.49 6.21 7.43
N LEU A 280 -8.86 7.24 8.00
CA LEU A 280 -8.00 8.17 7.28
C LEU A 280 -6.58 7.63 7.05
N GLU A 281 -6.22 6.46 7.57
CA GLU A 281 -5.01 5.74 7.15
C GLU A 281 -5.03 5.40 5.65
N ALA A 282 -6.23 5.32 5.06
CA ALA A 282 -6.42 5.12 3.62
C ALA A 282 -6.02 6.34 2.76
N VAL A 283 -5.70 7.50 3.37
CA VAL A 283 -5.36 8.73 2.66
C VAL A 283 -3.85 8.91 2.61
N ASP A 284 -3.30 8.98 1.40
CA ASP A 284 -1.90 9.30 1.17
C ASP A 284 -1.69 10.79 0.79
N GLY A 285 -0.44 11.23 0.75
CA GLY A 285 -0.10 12.62 0.43
C GLY A 285 -0.55 13.03 -0.98
N THR A 286 -0.58 12.10 -1.93
CA THR A 286 -1.10 12.34 -3.29
C THR A 286 -2.60 12.63 -3.26
N SER A 287 -3.37 11.83 -2.52
CA SER A 287 -4.82 12.02 -2.35
C SER A 287 -5.13 13.35 -1.66
N PHE A 288 -4.35 13.72 -0.64
CA PHE A 288 -4.51 15.01 0.04
C PHE A 288 -4.23 16.19 -0.89
N LEU A 289 -3.13 16.17 -1.64
CA LEU A 289 -2.83 17.21 -2.64
C LEU A 289 -3.90 17.28 -3.73
N THR A 290 -4.38 16.13 -4.22
CA THR A 290 -5.45 16.06 -5.21
C THR A 290 -6.73 16.72 -4.68
N ALA A 291 -7.09 16.47 -3.42
CA ALA A 291 -8.23 17.10 -2.77
C ALA A 291 -8.04 18.62 -2.54
N ILE A 292 -6.83 19.09 -2.21
CA ILE A 292 -6.52 20.53 -2.14
C ILE A 292 -6.69 21.17 -3.52
N THR A 293 -6.09 20.58 -4.56
CA THR A 293 -6.18 21.08 -5.92
C THR A 293 -7.63 21.14 -6.39
N LEU A 294 -8.43 20.12 -6.07
CA LEU A 294 -9.86 20.06 -6.36
C LEU A 294 -10.61 21.22 -5.70
N LEU A 295 -10.41 21.44 -4.40
CA LEU A 295 -11.04 22.53 -3.65
C LEU A 295 -10.59 23.91 -4.16
N ALA A 296 -9.30 24.09 -4.44
CA ALA A 296 -8.74 25.33 -4.98
C ALA A 296 -9.34 25.66 -6.35
N SER A 297 -9.41 24.66 -7.23
CA SER A 297 -9.99 24.78 -8.56
C SER A 297 -11.48 25.12 -8.49
N TYR A 298 -12.23 24.51 -7.57
CA TYR A 298 -13.63 24.84 -7.35
C TYR A 298 -13.84 26.26 -6.83
N ARG A 299 -13.05 26.73 -5.86
CA ARG A 299 -13.12 28.13 -5.39
C ARG A 299 -12.80 29.13 -6.50
N ARG A 300 -11.84 28.81 -7.36
CA ARG A 300 -11.55 29.60 -8.56
C ARG A 300 -12.71 29.58 -9.56
N HIS A 301 -13.37 28.43 -9.75
CA HIS A 301 -14.58 28.33 -10.55
C HIS A 301 -15.70 29.24 -10.02
N LEU A 302 -15.93 29.26 -8.71
CA LEU A 302 -16.95 30.13 -8.12
C LEU A 302 -16.67 31.62 -8.39
N ALA A 303 -15.41 32.04 -8.31
CA ALA A 303 -15.00 33.43 -8.53
C ALA A 303 -14.91 33.83 -10.01
N GLN A 304 -14.40 32.95 -10.88
CA GLN A 304 -13.96 33.28 -12.25
C GLN A 304 -14.62 32.44 -13.34
N LYS A 305 -15.48 31.48 -12.99
CA LYS A 305 -16.15 30.54 -13.92
C LYS A 305 -15.19 29.69 -14.77
N THR A 306 -13.99 29.41 -14.25
CA THR A 306 -13.00 28.51 -14.88
C THR A 306 -13.39 27.04 -14.70
N PRO A 307 -12.98 26.11 -15.60
CA PRO A 307 -13.27 24.69 -15.41
C PRO A 307 -12.64 24.11 -14.13
N VAL A 308 -13.40 23.27 -13.41
CA VAL A 308 -12.90 22.56 -12.23
C VAL A 308 -12.09 21.35 -12.67
N SER A 309 -10.86 21.20 -12.16
CA SER A 309 -9.98 20.07 -12.46
C SER A 309 -9.00 19.82 -11.32
N CYS A 310 -8.68 18.54 -11.10
CA CYS A 310 -7.65 18.09 -10.16
C CYS A 310 -6.77 17.00 -10.77
N LYS A 311 -6.62 17.00 -12.10
CA LYS A 311 -5.73 16.05 -12.79
C LYS A 311 -4.29 16.29 -12.34
N ARG A 312 -3.43 15.30 -12.55
CA ARG A 312 -1.98 15.41 -12.27
C ARG A 312 -1.35 16.76 -12.65
N ALA A 313 -1.60 17.25 -13.86
CA ALA A 313 -1.04 18.53 -14.32
C ALA A 313 -1.55 19.75 -13.52
N ASP A 314 -2.76 19.67 -12.98
CA ASP A 314 -3.32 20.71 -12.11
C ASP A 314 -2.69 20.65 -10.72
N VAL A 315 -2.45 19.45 -10.20
CA VAL A 315 -1.76 19.27 -8.92
C VAL A 315 -0.34 19.82 -8.99
N LEU A 316 0.39 19.55 -10.08
CA LEU A 316 1.74 20.08 -10.32
C LEU A 316 1.79 21.62 -10.47
N ARG A 317 0.66 22.27 -10.73
CA ARG A 317 0.54 23.74 -10.80
C ARG A 317 0.03 24.37 -9.51
N LEU A 318 -0.23 23.58 -8.47
CA LEU A 318 -0.61 24.11 -7.17
C LEU A 318 0.57 24.87 -6.58
N ASP A 319 0.43 26.16 -6.34
CA ASP A 319 1.44 26.95 -5.63
C ASP A 319 1.30 26.83 -4.11
N LEU A 320 2.39 27.14 -3.39
CA LEU A 320 2.44 27.04 -1.93
C LEU A 320 1.43 27.95 -1.25
N SER A 321 1.15 29.13 -1.82
CA SER A 321 0.22 30.09 -1.22
C SER A 321 -1.23 29.56 -1.21
N ASN A 322 -1.67 28.95 -2.32
CA ASN A 322 -2.96 28.29 -2.43
C ASN A 322 -3.03 27.03 -1.55
N PHE A 323 -1.95 26.26 -1.46
CA PHE A 323 -1.87 25.13 -0.53
C PHE A 323 -2.08 25.59 0.92
N LYS A 324 -1.29 26.59 1.37
CA LYS A 324 -1.37 27.12 2.74
C LYS A 324 -2.71 27.77 3.07
N ALA A 325 -3.35 28.41 2.09
CA ALA A 325 -4.67 29.00 2.28
C ALA A 325 -5.79 27.95 2.52
N LEU A 326 -5.58 26.69 2.12
CA LEU A 326 -6.63 25.66 2.10
C LEU A 326 -6.35 24.46 3.00
N GLU A 327 -5.09 24.21 3.36
CA GLU A 327 -4.66 22.99 4.08
C GLU A 327 -5.46 22.73 5.36
N ALA A 328 -5.74 23.77 6.15
CA ALA A 328 -6.46 23.63 7.42
C ALA A 328 -7.94 23.31 7.21
N ALA A 329 -8.58 23.97 6.23
CA ALA A 329 -9.98 23.71 5.89
C ALA A 329 -10.15 22.30 5.33
N LEU A 330 -9.19 21.83 4.52
CA LEU A 330 -9.24 20.48 3.99
C LEU A 330 -8.93 19.41 5.05
N GLU A 331 -7.99 19.66 5.95
CA GLU A 331 -7.74 18.76 7.10
C GLU A 331 -9.03 18.57 7.91
N LEU A 332 -9.76 19.65 8.18
CA LEU A 332 -11.08 19.58 8.84
C LEU A 332 -12.11 18.84 7.96
N GLY A 333 -12.10 19.07 6.64
CA GLY A 333 -12.95 18.35 5.69
C GLY A 333 -12.75 16.84 5.72
N PHE A 334 -11.51 16.36 5.81
CA PHE A 334 -11.21 14.93 5.96
C PHE A 334 -11.69 14.39 7.30
N LYS A 335 -11.46 15.10 8.41
CA LYS A 335 -11.98 14.69 9.73
C LYS A 335 -13.49 14.59 9.72
N ARG A 336 -14.17 15.56 9.11
CA ARG A 336 -15.63 15.57 8.98
C ARG A 336 -16.15 14.44 8.09
N ALA A 337 -15.45 14.14 7.00
CA ALA A 337 -15.74 12.97 6.18
C ALA A 337 -15.63 11.67 6.99
N ALA A 338 -14.57 11.52 7.78
CA ALA A 338 -14.38 10.36 8.66
C ALA A 338 -15.50 10.22 9.71
N GLU A 339 -15.95 11.33 10.31
CA GLU A 339 -17.08 11.33 11.24
C GLU A 339 -18.38 10.84 10.58
N LEU A 340 -18.67 11.30 9.36
CA LEU A 340 -19.83 10.83 8.58
C LEU A 340 -19.73 9.32 8.29
N LEU A 341 -18.54 8.82 7.95
CA LEU A 341 -18.32 7.40 7.70
C LEU A 341 -18.44 6.54 8.97
N ALA A 342 -17.99 7.05 10.12
CA ALA A 342 -18.11 6.36 11.39
C ALA A 342 -19.59 6.17 11.80
N GLU A 343 -20.45 7.14 11.50
CA GLU A 343 -21.91 7.02 11.69
C GLU A 343 -22.52 5.92 10.81
N GLU A 344 -21.92 5.67 9.65
CA GLU A 344 -22.25 4.55 8.74
C GLU A 344 -21.53 3.24 9.07
N LYS A 345 -20.88 3.17 10.24
CA LYS A 345 -20.14 1.99 10.74
C LYS A 345 -18.91 1.61 9.91
N ILE A 346 -18.29 2.59 9.25
CA ILE A 346 -17.03 2.47 8.53
C ILE A 346 -15.95 3.16 9.35
N PHE A 347 -15.05 2.38 9.96
CA PHE A 347 -14.15 2.87 11.01
C PHE A 347 -12.67 2.90 10.60
N ASP A 348 -12.27 2.06 9.64
CA ASP A 348 -10.86 1.83 9.30
C ASP A 348 -10.61 1.73 7.78
N ASP A 349 -9.34 1.71 7.38
CA ASP A 349 -8.88 1.62 5.99
C ASP A 349 -9.29 0.30 5.30
N ARG A 350 -9.53 -0.76 6.08
CA ARG A 350 -9.94 -2.07 5.57
C ARG A 350 -11.43 -2.12 5.24
N SER A 351 -12.25 -1.44 6.03
CA SER A 351 -13.70 -1.39 5.90
C SER A 351 -14.17 -0.33 4.90
N ILE A 352 -13.35 0.66 4.54
CA ILE A 352 -13.75 1.66 3.55
C ILE A 352 -13.99 1.02 2.15
N PRO A 353 -15.16 1.25 1.53
CA PRO A 353 -15.45 0.79 0.18
C PRO A 353 -14.50 1.35 -0.89
N TYR A 354 -14.35 2.68 -0.93
CA TYR A 354 -13.49 3.39 -1.88
C TYR A 354 -12.73 4.50 -1.18
N SER A 355 -11.41 4.34 -1.05
CA SER A 355 -10.53 5.42 -0.57
C SER A 355 -10.54 6.63 -1.51
N THR A 356 -10.68 6.40 -2.82
CA THR A 356 -10.77 7.47 -3.83
C THR A 356 -11.99 8.37 -3.66
N GLN A 357 -13.09 7.88 -3.10
CA GLN A 357 -14.29 8.68 -2.83
C GLN A 357 -14.12 9.64 -1.65
N LEU A 358 -13.14 9.40 -0.76
CA LEU A 358 -12.78 10.35 0.31
C LEU A 358 -12.30 11.69 -0.25
N ILE A 359 -11.65 11.69 -1.41
CA ILE A 359 -11.08 12.91 -2.04
C ILE A 359 -12.19 13.94 -2.29
N PRO A 360 -13.23 13.67 -3.11
CA PRO A 360 -14.33 14.61 -3.28
C PRO A 360 -15.15 14.80 -2.01
N LEU A 361 -15.36 13.77 -1.18
CA LEU A 361 -16.13 13.92 0.07
C LEU A 361 -15.47 14.93 1.01
N ALA A 362 -14.15 14.84 1.24
CA ALA A 362 -13.40 15.78 2.06
C ALA A 362 -13.42 17.20 1.48
N ALA A 363 -13.28 17.35 0.16
CA ALA A 363 -13.37 18.65 -0.49
C ALA A 363 -14.78 19.27 -0.37
N ILE A 364 -15.84 18.48 -0.51
CA ILE A 364 -17.23 18.91 -0.29
C ILE A 364 -17.42 19.32 1.18
N CYS A 365 -16.96 18.51 2.13
CA CYS A 365 -17.03 18.84 3.56
C CYS A 365 -16.28 20.14 3.89
N ALA A 366 -15.08 20.33 3.34
CA ALA A 366 -14.29 21.56 3.52
C ALA A 366 -14.97 22.80 2.91
N GLN A 367 -15.69 22.63 1.80
CA GLN A 367 -16.44 23.71 1.16
C GLN A 367 -17.72 24.07 1.93
N LEU A 368 -18.41 23.09 2.50
CA LEU A 368 -19.64 23.29 3.26
C LEU A 368 -19.40 23.74 4.70
N GLY A 369 -18.26 23.39 5.29
CA GLY A 369 -17.90 23.70 6.67
C GLY A 369 -18.95 23.17 7.67
N GLU A 370 -19.37 24.03 8.59
CA GLU A 370 -20.36 23.70 9.63
C GLU A 370 -21.72 23.26 9.09
N ARG A 371 -22.07 23.60 7.84
CA ARG A 371 -23.34 23.14 7.21
C ARG A 371 -23.45 21.62 7.14
N THR A 372 -22.32 20.91 7.17
CA THR A 372 -22.28 19.43 7.22
C THR A 372 -22.88 18.84 8.50
N THR A 373 -23.12 19.64 9.54
CA THR A 373 -23.83 19.22 10.78
C THR A 373 -25.34 19.21 10.62
N LEU A 374 -25.87 19.93 9.62
CA LEU A 374 -27.31 20.00 9.37
C LEU A 374 -27.81 18.65 8.85
N HIS A 375 -28.90 18.15 9.46
CA HIS A 375 -29.43 16.83 9.15
C HIS A 375 -29.72 16.63 7.65
N GLY A 376 -30.38 17.59 7.00
CA GLY A 376 -30.71 17.50 5.57
C GLY A 376 -29.46 17.43 4.67
N VAL A 377 -28.44 18.24 4.97
CA VAL A 377 -27.16 18.24 4.25
C VAL A 377 -26.47 16.89 4.42
N LYS A 378 -26.40 16.39 5.66
CA LYS A 378 -25.83 15.09 5.96
C LYS A 378 -26.55 13.95 5.21
N GLN A 379 -27.89 13.96 5.16
CA GLN A 379 -28.64 12.95 4.39
C GLN A 379 -28.33 13.01 2.89
N SER A 380 -28.22 14.20 2.30
CA SER A 380 -27.81 14.34 0.89
C SER A 380 -26.39 13.81 0.65
N LEU A 381 -25.44 14.12 1.55
CA LEU A 381 -24.06 13.61 1.46
C LEU A 381 -24.02 12.09 1.54
N LEU A 382 -24.72 11.49 2.51
CA LEU A 382 -24.77 10.04 2.70
C LEU A 382 -25.46 9.34 1.52
N ARG A 383 -26.54 9.93 0.99
CA ARG A 383 -27.22 9.42 -0.20
C ARG A 383 -26.29 9.43 -1.42
N TRP A 384 -25.56 10.53 -1.65
CA TRP A 384 -24.54 10.57 -2.71
C TRP A 384 -23.43 9.54 -2.48
N TYR A 385 -22.96 9.42 -1.24
CA TYR A 385 -21.92 8.46 -0.89
C TYR A 385 -22.33 7.02 -1.22
N TRP A 386 -23.50 6.60 -0.74
CA TRP A 386 -24.03 5.25 -0.97
C TRP A 386 -24.33 4.96 -2.44
N ASN A 387 -24.79 5.96 -3.21
CA ASN A 387 -24.92 5.80 -4.66
C ASN A 387 -23.57 5.61 -5.36
N GLY A 388 -22.51 6.29 -4.91
CA GLY A 388 -21.15 6.06 -5.42
C GLY A 388 -20.61 4.66 -5.08
N VAL A 389 -20.85 4.18 -3.85
CA VAL A 389 -20.41 2.85 -3.38
C VAL A 389 -21.17 1.72 -4.08
N LEU A 390 -22.50 1.74 -4.02
CA LEU A 390 -23.35 0.65 -4.51
C LEU A 390 -23.57 0.74 -6.02
N GLY A 391 -23.43 1.91 -6.63
CA GLY A 391 -23.30 2.04 -8.09
C GLY A 391 -21.92 1.65 -8.63
N GLU A 392 -20.96 1.28 -7.76
CA GLU A 392 -19.58 0.93 -8.10
C GLU A 392 -18.84 2.00 -8.94
N LEU A 393 -19.20 3.27 -8.77
CA LEU A 393 -18.79 4.38 -9.64
C LEU A 393 -17.36 4.89 -9.38
N TYR A 394 -16.71 4.38 -8.33
CA TYR A 394 -15.38 4.77 -7.87
C TYR A 394 -14.30 3.70 -8.07
N GLY A 395 -14.67 2.52 -8.60
CA GLY A 395 -13.75 1.47 -9.04
C GLY A 395 -13.12 1.82 -10.39
N GLY A 396 -12.18 2.77 -10.39
CA GLY A 396 -11.60 3.35 -11.60
C GLY A 396 -12.08 4.76 -11.91
N ALA A 397 -12.71 5.45 -10.94
CA ALA A 397 -13.04 6.86 -11.08
C ALA A 397 -11.79 7.69 -11.39
N SER A 398 -11.90 8.53 -12.41
CA SER A 398 -10.90 9.53 -12.75
C SER A 398 -11.14 10.83 -11.97
N GLU A 399 -10.11 11.67 -11.94
CA GLU A 399 -10.14 13.02 -11.37
C GLU A 399 -11.27 13.88 -11.98
N THR A 400 -11.74 13.53 -13.17
CA THR A 400 -12.92 14.13 -13.80
C THR A 400 -14.21 13.88 -13.01
N ARG A 401 -14.41 12.69 -12.43
CA ARG A 401 -15.57 12.41 -11.58
C ARG A 401 -15.51 13.26 -10.31
N PHE A 402 -14.34 13.42 -9.69
CA PHE A 402 -14.22 14.22 -8.46
C PHE A 402 -14.58 15.69 -8.71
N ALA A 403 -14.08 16.26 -9.82
CA ALA A 403 -14.40 17.62 -10.24
C ALA A 403 -15.89 17.82 -10.51
N MET A 404 -16.54 16.84 -11.15
CA MET A 404 -17.98 16.82 -11.37
C MET A 404 -18.75 16.73 -10.05
N ASP A 405 -18.41 15.78 -9.18
CA ASP A 405 -19.16 15.49 -7.96
C ASP A 405 -19.08 16.64 -6.96
N LEU A 406 -17.93 17.31 -6.82
CA LEU A 406 -17.84 18.50 -5.97
C LEU A 406 -18.81 19.59 -6.42
N GLN A 407 -18.91 19.85 -7.73
CA GLN A 407 -19.83 20.84 -8.27
C GLN A 407 -21.29 20.41 -8.09
N ASP A 408 -21.61 19.20 -8.54
CA ASP A 408 -22.98 18.67 -8.56
C ASP A 408 -23.55 18.56 -7.13
N VAL A 409 -22.78 18.05 -6.17
CA VAL A 409 -23.25 17.83 -4.79
C VAL A 409 -23.44 19.15 -4.04
N VAL A 410 -22.50 20.10 -4.17
CA VAL A 410 -22.65 21.41 -3.54
C VAL A 410 -23.85 22.15 -4.13
N ALA A 411 -24.00 22.15 -5.46
CA ALA A 411 -25.16 22.74 -6.11
C ALA A 411 -26.47 22.08 -5.68
N TRP A 412 -26.52 20.75 -5.56
CA TRP A 412 -27.70 20.02 -5.11
C TRP A 412 -28.10 20.39 -3.68
N ILE A 413 -27.13 20.50 -2.78
CA ILE A 413 -27.35 20.93 -1.39
C ILE A 413 -27.91 22.36 -1.32
N ASP A 414 -27.57 23.20 -2.29
CA ASP A 414 -28.08 24.57 -2.42
C ASP A 414 -29.41 24.66 -3.21
N GLY A 415 -30.08 23.52 -3.44
CA GLY A 415 -31.38 23.45 -4.12
C GLY A 415 -31.32 23.24 -5.63
N GLY A 416 -30.14 22.91 -6.17
CA GLY A 416 -29.93 22.56 -7.57
C GLY A 416 -30.41 21.15 -7.93
N ALA A 417 -30.05 20.70 -9.14
CA ALA A 417 -30.42 19.38 -9.65
C ALA A 417 -29.69 18.25 -8.92
N GLU A 418 -30.30 17.06 -8.92
CA GLU A 418 -29.71 15.86 -8.33
C GLU A 418 -28.38 15.47 -9.03
N PRO A 419 -27.32 15.10 -8.28
CA PRO A 419 -26.00 14.83 -8.84
C PRO A 419 -26.02 13.68 -9.84
N ARG A 420 -25.14 13.77 -10.85
CA ARG A 420 -24.98 12.68 -11.84
C ARG A 420 -24.67 11.34 -11.18
N THR A 421 -23.81 11.30 -10.15
CA THR A 421 -23.51 10.07 -9.41
C THR A 421 -24.75 9.45 -8.76
N VAL A 422 -25.71 10.24 -8.28
CA VAL A 422 -26.98 9.71 -7.73
C VAL A 422 -27.87 9.24 -8.87
N ARG A 423 -27.99 10.00 -9.96
CA ARG A 423 -28.83 9.64 -11.11
C ARG A 423 -28.35 8.38 -11.83
N ASP A 424 -27.05 8.26 -12.07
CA ASP A 424 -26.43 7.21 -12.89
C ASP A 424 -26.19 5.91 -12.11
N ALA A 425 -26.15 5.97 -10.76
CA ALA A 425 -25.97 4.78 -9.94
C ALA A 425 -27.10 3.77 -10.16
N ASN A 426 -26.73 2.52 -10.43
CA ASN A 426 -27.67 1.41 -10.56
C ASN A 426 -27.04 0.15 -9.96
N PHE A 427 -27.84 -0.66 -9.28
CA PHE A 427 -27.41 -1.94 -8.72
C PHE A 427 -28.25 -3.06 -9.33
N ALA A 428 -27.63 -4.02 -10.01
CA ALA A 428 -28.35 -5.16 -10.58
C ALA A 428 -28.57 -6.26 -9.51
N PRO A 429 -29.77 -6.86 -9.37
CA PRO A 429 -30.03 -7.91 -8.38
C PRO A 429 -29.05 -9.09 -8.43
N THR A 430 -28.72 -9.56 -9.64
CA THR A 430 -27.77 -10.65 -9.88
C THR A 430 -26.35 -10.31 -9.43
N ARG A 431 -26.02 -9.02 -9.26
CA ARG A 431 -24.73 -8.58 -8.72
C ARG A 431 -24.47 -9.17 -7.33
N LEU A 432 -25.51 -9.35 -6.50
CA LEU A 432 -25.39 -10.00 -5.19
C LEU A 432 -24.70 -11.37 -5.27
N LEU A 433 -24.99 -12.18 -6.29
CA LEU A 433 -24.37 -13.51 -6.45
C LEU A 433 -22.91 -13.43 -6.88
N SER A 434 -22.59 -12.47 -7.76
CA SER A 434 -21.23 -12.25 -8.24
C SER A 434 -20.31 -11.54 -7.23
N LEU A 435 -20.87 -10.91 -6.18
CA LEU A 435 -20.12 -10.29 -5.10
C LEU A 435 -19.54 -11.36 -4.16
N GLN A 436 -18.38 -11.90 -4.52
CA GLN A 436 -17.74 -13.00 -3.78
C GLN A 436 -16.48 -12.59 -3.00
N SER A 437 -15.86 -11.48 -3.37
CA SER A 437 -14.61 -10.99 -2.78
C SER A 437 -14.86 -9.91 -1.74
N ARG A 438 -14.20 -10.05 -0.58
CA ARG A 438 -14.20 -9.05 0.50
C ARG A 438 -13.53 -7.73 0.16
N LEU A 439 -12.75 -7.70 -0.93
CA LEU A 439 -12.09 -6.48 -1.40
C LEU A 439 -13.04 -5.60 -2.23
N ALA A 440 -14.17 -6.11 -2.70
CA ALA A 440 -15.11 -5.35 -3.51
C ALA A 440 -15.79 -4.25 -2.68
N ALA A 441 -15.90 -3.05 -3.22
CA ALA A 441 -16.47 -1.91 -2.51
C ALA A 441 -17.95 -2.13 -2.12
N ALA A 442 -18.78 -2.62 -3.05
CA ALA A 442 -20.18 -2.93 -2.75
C ALA A 442 -20.33 -4.03 -1.69
N TYR A 443 -19.36 -4.96 -1.59
CA TYR A 443 -19.33 -5.97 -0.53
C TYR A 443 -19.07 -5.33 0.83
N LYS A 444 -18.06 -4.46 0.94
CA LYS A 444 -17.78 -3.69 2.16
C LYS A 444 -18.97 -2.80 2.54
N GLY A 445 -19.60 -2.17 1.55
CA GLY A 445 -20.81 -1.37 1.74
C GLY A 445 -21.97 -2.17 2.33
N LEU A 446 -22.26 -3.36 1.81
CA LEU A 446 -23.29 -4.25 2.36
C LEU A 446 -22.97 -4.68 3.79
N ALA A 447 -21.70 -4.96 4.10
CA ALA A 447 -21.28 -5.30 5.46
C ALA A 447 -21.53 -4.13 6.43
N ALA A 448 -21.17 -2.90 6.04
CA ALA A 448 -21.42 -1.70 6.83
C ALA A 448 -22.93 -1.45 7.03
N LEU A 449 -23.76 -1.65 5.99
CA LEU A 449 -25.22 -1.58 6.12
C LEU A 449 -25.78 -2.62 7.11
N LEU A 450 -25.31 -3.86 7.06
CA LEU A 450 -25.72 -4.89 8.04
C LEU A 450 -25.35 -4.51 9.47
N MET A 451 -24.16 -3.92 9.68
CA MET A 451 -23.76 -3.40 10.99
C MET A 451 -24.66 -2.24 11.43
N LYS A 452 -24.94 -1.29 10.52
CA LYS A 452 -25.80 -0.13 10.79
C LYS A 452 -27.24 -0.53 11.13
N HIS A 453 -27.76 -1.58 10.51
CA HIS A 453 -29.08 -2.14 10.81
C HIS A 453 -29.09 -3.09 12.02
N GLY A 454 -28.03 -3.08 12.83
CA GLY A 454 -28.01 -3.71 14.14
C GLY A 454 -27.63 -5.18 14.15
N GLY A 455 -26.90 -5.66 13.14
CA GLY A 455 -26.37 -7.03 13.11
C GLY A 455 -25.66 -7.41 14.42
N ARG A 456 -25.94 -8.60 14.94
CA ARG A 456 -25.41 -9.13 16.22
C ARG A 456 -24.68 -10.44 16.04
N ASP A 457 -23.64 -10.67 16.83
CA ASP A 457 -22.95 -11.96 16.83
C ASP A 457 -23.89 -13.10 17.29
N PHE A 458 -23.86 -14.23 16.59
CA PHE A 458 -24.79 -15.34 16.85
C PHE A 458 -24.60 -16.01 18.23
N VAL A 459 -23.43 -15.84 18.86
CA VAL A 459 -23.13 -16.44 20.16
C VAL A 459 -23.20 -15.39 21.26
N SER A 460 -22.47 -14.29 21.12
CA SER A 460 -22.39 -13.30 22.20
C SER A 460 -23.59 -12.35 22.23
N GLY A 461 -24.35 -12.24 21.13
CA GLY A 461 -25.41 -11.24 20.97
C GLY A 461 -24.91 -9.80 20.91
N THR A 462 -23.58 -9.60 20.95
CA THR A 462 -22.96 -8.27 20.90
C THR A 462 -23.18 -7.67 19.51
N PRO A 463 -23.63 -6.41 19.42
CA PRO A 463 -23.63 -5.67 18.17
C PRO A 463 -22.27 -5.76 17.46
N ILE A 464 -22.30 -6.03 16.16
CA ILE A 464 -21.07 -6.24 15.38
C ILE A 464 -20.21 -4.98 15.36
N ASP A 465 -20.81 -3.79 15.33
CA ASP A 465 -20.08 -2.51 15.35
C ASP A 465 -19.22 -2.34 16.62
N LEU A 466 -19.73 -2.77 17.78
CA LEU A 466 -18.95 -2.77 19.03
C LEU A 466 -17.81 -3.79 18.98
N ASN A 467 -18.04 -4.98 18.41
CA ASN A 467 -16.97 -5.97 18.25
C ASN A 467 -15.87 -5.46 17.29
N THR A 468 -16.23 -4.70 16.24
CA THR A 468 -15.27 -4.08 15.31
C THR A 468 -14.45 -3.04 16.05
N TYR A 469 -15.11 -2.20 16.84
CA TYR A 469 -14.46 -1.13 17.60
C TYR A 469 -13.45 -1.65 18.63
N PHE A 470 -13.75 -2.77 19.31
CA PHE A 470 -12.83 -3.35 20.32
C PHE A 470 -11.73 -4.25 19.72
N ASN A 471 -11.44 -4.15 18.42
CA ASN A 471 -10.40 -4.93 17.73
C ASN A 471 -10.55 -6.46 17.88
N ASN A 472 -11.78 -6.96 18.08
CA ASN A 472 -12.03 -8.37 17.81
C ASN A 472 -12.00 -8.53 16.29
N ALA A 473 -11.12 -9.39 15.78
CA ALA A 473 -11.08 -9.70 14.35
C ALA A 473 -12.46 -10.21 13.89
N ILE A 474 -13.26 -9.32 13.33
CA ILE A 474 -14.49 -9.65 12.60
C ILE A 474 -14.07 -9.92 11.18
N ASP A 475 -14.44 -11.08 10.69
CA ASP A 475 -14.35 -11.41 9.29
C ASP A 475 -15.73 -11.84 8.81
N ILE A 476 -15.93 -11.77 7.50
CA ILE A 476 -17.22 -12.05 6.91
C ILE A 476 -17.25 -13.50 6.48
N HIS A 477 -18.15 -14.26 7.10
CA HIS A 477 -18.15 -15.71 7.07
C HIS A 477 -19.40 -16.28 6.43
N HIS A 478 -19.26 -17.47 5.84
CA HIS A 478 -20.37 -18.18 5.22
C HIS A 478 -21.39 -18.63 6.27
N ILE A 479 -22.66 -18.29 6.07
CA ILE A 479 -23.77 -18.71 6.95
C ILE A 479 -24.05 -20.19 6.75
N PHE A 480 -24.32 -20.60 5.50
CA PHE A 480 -24.23 -22.00 5.10
C PHE A 480 -22.77 -22.33 4.82
N PRO A 481 -22.10 -23.15 5.66
CA PRO A 481 -20.65 -23.32 5.55
C PRO A 481 -20.23 -23.96 4.24
N ARG A 482 -19.09 -23.51 3.71
CA ARG A 482 -18.54 -23.99 2.43
C ARG A 482 -18.46 -25.52 2.35
N ALA A 483 -17.96 -26.16 3.41
CA ALA A 483 -17.78 -27.62 3.43
C ALA A 483 -19.13 -28.37 3.28
N TRP A 484 -20.18 -27.88 3.92
CA TRP A 484 -21.52 -28.42 3.77
C TRP A 484 -22.06 -28.19 2.36
N CYS A 485 -21.92 -26.96 1.82
CA CYS A 485 -22.39 -26.63 0.48
C CYS A 485 -21.72 -27.47 -0.61
N GLU A 486 -20.40 -27.70 -0.51
CA GLU A 486 -19.64 -28.55 -1.42
C GLU A 486 -20.12 -30.01 -1.34
N LYS A 487 -20.39 -30.52 -0.13
CA LYS A 487 -20.93 -31.88 0.08
C LYS A 487 -22.33 -32.05 -0.53
N GLN A 488 -23.18 -31.03 -0.42
CA GLN A 488 -24.53 -31.02 -1.02
C GLN A 488 -24.52 -30.70 -2.52
N LYS A 489 -23.35 -30.43 -3.12
CA LYS A 489 -23.17 -30.05 -4.53
C LYS A 489 -23.98 -28.80 -4.92
N LEU A 490 -24.08 -27.85 -4.00
CA LEU A 490 -24.81 -26.59 -4.23
C LEU A 490 -24.03 -25.65 -5.17
N PRO A 491 -24.73 -24.78 -5.91
CA PRO A 491 -24.10 -23.84 -6.85
C PRO A 491 -23.13 -22.88 -6.16
N LYS A 492 -21.88 -22.84 -6.65
CA LYS A 492 -20.79 -22.04 -6.07
C LYS A 492 -21.03 -20.54 -6.13
N ASP A 493 -21.65 -20.08 -7.20
CA ASP A 493 -22.08 -18.70 -7.36
C ASP A 493 -23.04 -18.27 -6.23
N LYS A 494 -23.97 -19.13 -5.82
CA LYS A 494 -24.88 -18.86 -4.70
C LYS A 494 -24.17 -18.93 -3.35
N TRP A 495 -23.54 -20.06 -3.01
CA TRP A 495 -23.01 -20.22 -1.65
C TRP A 495 -21.79 -19.36 -1.38
N ASN A 496 -21.03 -18.94 -2.40
CA ASN A 496 -19.89 -18.05 -2.22
C ASN A 496 -20.24 -16.55 -2.31
N SER A 497 -21.48 -16.22 -2.63
CA SER A 497 -21.97 -14.84 -2.74
C SER A 497 -22.01 -14.10 -1.39
N VAL A 498 -22.17 -12.78 -1.44
CA VAL A 498 -22.43 -11.94 -0.26
C VAL A 498 -23.76 -12.31 0.42
N VAL A 499 -24.72 -12.87 -0.33
CA VAL A 499 -26.02 -13.31 0.20
C VAL A 499 -25.89 -14.44 1.22
N ASN A 500 -24.85 -15.27 1.11
CA ASN A 500 -24.57 -16.33 2.07
C ASN A 500 -23.52 -15.92 3.12
N LYS A 501 -23.32 -14.62 3.34
CA LYS A 501 -22.26 -14.14 4.24
C LYS A 501 -22.75 -13.16 5.29
N ALA A 502 -22.18 -13.22 6.49
CA ALA A 502 -22.45 -12.31 7.59
C ALA A 502 -21.16 -11.92 8.33
N PRO A 503 -21.04 -10.67 8.80
CA PRO A 503 -19.95 -10.30 9.69
C PRO A 503 -20.18 -10.95 11.06
N LEU A 504 -19.22 -11.76 11.50
CA LEU A 504 -19.29 -12.50 12.77
C LEU A 504 -17.94 -12.45 13.47
N ALA A 505 -17.93 -12.61 14.81
CA ALA A 505 -16.68 -12.71 15.53
C ALA A 505 -15.91 -13.98 15.10
N ALA A 506 -14.58 -13.92 15.01
CA ALA A 506 -13.77 -15.08 14.66
C ALA A 506 -13.97 -16.28 15.59
N SER A 507 -14.27 -16.05 16.87
CA SER A 507 -14.62 -17.09 17.85
C SER A 507 -15.92 -17.81 17.50
N THR A 508 -16.94 -17.06 17.08
CA THR A 508 -18.24 -17.57 16.63
C THR A 508 -18.11 -18.36 15.34
N ASN A 509 -17.33 -17.85 14.37
CA ASN A 509 -17.08 -18.57 13.13
C ASN A 509 -16.37 -19.92 13.34
N ARG A 510 -15.35 -19.96 14.22
CA ARG A 510 -14.70 -21.22 14.59
C ARG A 510 -15.68 -22.24 15.19
N PHE A 511 -16.73 -21.75 15.86
CA PHE A 511 -17.75 -22.60 16.48
C PHE A 511 -18.80 -23.12 15.49
N ILE A 512 -19.14 -22.33 14.46
CA ILE A 512 -20.04 -22.73 13.37
C ILE A 512 -19.49 -23.97 12.64
N SER A 513 -18.17 -24.03 12.40
CA SER A 513 -17.48 -25.15 11.73
C SER A 513 -17.99 -25.42 10.30
N GLY A 514 -18.06 -26.67 9.87
CA GLY A 514 -18.46 -27.09 8.51
C GLY A 514 -19.85 -27.73 8.41
N ASP A 515 -20.65 -27.68 9.46
CA ASP A 515 -21.96 -28.35 9.54
C ASP A 515 -23.11 -27.53 8.93
N ALA A 516 -24.25 -28.16 8.69
CA ALA A 516 -25.46 -27.46 8.26
C ALA A 516 -25.95 -26.46 9.35
N PRO A 517 -26.62 -25.36 8.96
CA PRO A 517 -27.22 -24.44 9.91
C PRO A 517 -28.12 -25.05 10.97
N SER A 518 -29.03 -25.95 10.60
CA SER A 518 -29.90 -26.65 11.57
C SER A 518 -29.09 -27.32 12.70
N HIS A 519 -27.93 -27.88 12.37
CA HIS A 519 -27.04 -28.55 13.33
C HIS A 519 -26.25 -27.57 14.18
N TYR A 520 -25.56 -26.58 13.59
CA TYR A 520 -24.74 -25.67 14.38
C TYR A 520 -25.59 -24.72 15.22
N LEU A 521 -26.80 -24.36 14.79
CA LEU A 521 -27.72 -23.53 15.58
C LEU A 521 -28.16 -24.24 16.86
N VAL A 522 -28.52 -25.53 16.77
CA VAL A 522 -28.81 -26.36 17.96
C VAL A 522 -27.58 -26.45 18.88
N ARG A 523 -26.39 -26.55 18.29
CA ARG A 523 -25.13 -26.58 19.06
C ARG A 523 -24.86 -25.25 19.75
N ILE A 524 -25.14 -24.10 19.13
CA ILE A 524 -25.06 -22.77 19.78
C ILE A 524 -26.01 -22.73 20.98
N GLN A 525 -27.27 -23.13 20.79
CA GLN A 525 -28.27 -23.14 21.87
C GLN A 525 -27.83 -23.99 23.06
N LYS A 526 -27.31 -25.20 22.82
CA LYS A 526 -26.93 -26.13 23.88
C LYS A 526 -25.58 -25.80 24.52
N SER A 527 -24.53 -25.62 23.72
CA SER A 527 -23.16 -25.50 24.24
C SER A 527 -22.78 -24.07 24.62
N LYS A 528 -23.42 -23.06 24.02
CA LYS A 528 -23.23 -21.64 24.37
C LYS A 528 -24.37 -21.08 25.21
N GLN A 529 -25.40 -21.91 25.49
CA GLN A 529 -26.55 -21.55 26.33
C GLN A 529 -27.30 -20.31 25.83
N VAL A 530 -27.33 -20.10 24.51
CA VAL A 530 -28.08 -19.00 23.89
C VAL A 530 -29.55 -19.42 23.77
N PRO A 531 -30.50 -18.70 24.37
CA PRO A 531 -31.92 -19.04 24.26
C PRO A 531 -32.38 -19.03 22.79
N PRO A 532 -33.29 -19.94 22.37
CA PRO A 532 -33.77 -19.99 20.99
C PRO A 532 -34.33 -18.67 20.47
N SER A 533 -35.12 -17.95 21.28
CA SER A 533 -35.68 -16.64 20.93
C SER A 533 -34.59 -15.61 20.65
N ASN A 534 -33.55 -15.57 21.48
CA ASN A 534 -32.43 -14.64 21.31
C ASN A 534 -31.63 -14.96 20.05
N LEU A 535 -31.37 -16.25 19.78
CA LEU A 535 -30.68 -16.65 18.56
C LEU A 535 -31.47 -16.26 17.31
N ASP A 536 -32.80 -16.38 17.35
CA ASP A 536 -33.67 -15.96 16.26
C ASP A 536 -33.61 -14.44 16.04
N GLU A 537 -33.62 -13.65 17.11
CA GLU A 537 -33.38 -12.20 17.03
C GLU A 537 -32.00 -11.87 16.43
N PHE A 538 -30.95 -12.61 16.82
CA PHE A 538 -29.60 -12.40 16.28
C PHE A 538 -29.56 -12.73 14.79
N LEU A 539 -30.19 -13.82 14.35
CA LEU A 539 -30.29 -14.17 12.93
C LEU A 539 -31.05 -13.09 12.14
N MET A 540 -32.21 -12.66 12.63
CA MET A 540 -33.02 -11.62 11.98
C MET A 540 -32.25 -10.29 11.84
N SER A 541 -31.38 -9.95 12.80
CA SER A 541 -30.54 -8.75 12.72
C SER A 541 -29.58 -8.74 11.51
N HIS A 542 -29.29 -9.91 10.93
CA HIS A 542 -28.49 -10.08 9.71
C HIS A 542 -29.34 -10.25 8.44
N GLN A 543 -30.63 -9.93 8.51
CA GLN A 543 -31.60 -10.13 7.42
C GLN A 543 -31.73 -11.62 7.02
N ILE A 544 -31.62 -12.53 8.00
CA ILE A 544 -31.74 -13.97 7.78
C ILE A 544 -33.14 -14.43 8.13
N SER A 545 -33.79 -15.19 7.23
CA SER A 545 -35.04 -15.89 7.53
C SER A 545 -34.78 -17.06 8.48
N VAL A 546 -35.41 -17.01 9.65
CA VAL A 546 -35.30 -18.04 10.71
C VAL A 546 -35.82 -19.39 10.22
N ASP A 547 -36.95 -19.41 9.51
CA ASP A 547 -37.54 -20.66 9.02
C ASP A 547 -36.65 -21.35 7.99
N ALA A 548 -36.13 -20.57 7.03
CA ALA A 548 -35.28 -21.11 5.96
C ALA A 548 -33.95 -21.62 6.51
N ILE A 549 -33.31 -20.90 7.44
CA ILE A 549 -32.03 -21.33 8.00
C ILE A 549 -32.19 -22.53 8.94
N ARG A 550 -33.27 -22.64 9.71
CA ARG A 550 -33.50 -23.78 10.62
C ARG A 550 -33.89 -25.07 9.88
N SER A 551 -34.47 -24.96 8.70
CA SER A 551 -34.85 -26.11 7.84
C SER A 551 -33.78 -26.48 6.81
N ASP A 552 -32.62 -25.82 6.83
CA ASP A 552 -31.57 -25.93 5.81
C ASP A 552 -32.07 -25.66 4.37
N ASP A 553 -33.16 -24.91 4.20
CA ASP A 553 -33.69 -24.48 2.90
C ASP A 553 -32.77 -23.42 2.28
N PHE A 554 -31.73 -23.91 1.59
CA PHE A 554 -30.70 -23.06 1.00
C PHE A 554 -31.24 -22.11 -0.07
N ASP A 555 -32.12 -22.58 -0.97
CA ASP A 555 -32.65 -21.75 -2.05
C ASP A 555 -33.65 -20.72 -1.52
N GLY A 556 -34.52 -21.10 -0.57
CA GLY A 556 -35.40 -20.16 0.12
C GLY A 556 -34.62 -19.11 0.91
N PHE A 557 -33.56 -19.51 1.60
CA PHE A 557 -32.65 -18.61 2.30
C PHE A 557 -32.00 -17.59 1.36
N ILE A 558 -31.40 -18.06 0.25
CA ILE A 558 -30.73 -17.17 -0.71
C ILE A 558 -31.74 -16.15 -1.27
N ARG A 559 -32.95 -16.59 -1.62
CA ARG A 559 -33.98 -15.70 -2.16
C ARG A 559 -34.47 -14.66 -1.14
N LEU A 560 -34.91 -15.10 0.04
CA LEU A 560 -35.46 -14.21 1.07
C LEU A 560 -34.42 -13.20 1.55
N ARG A 561 -33.17 -13.65 1.74
CA ARG A 561 -32.09 -12.77 2.13
C ARG A 561 -31.69 -11.81 1.02
N ALA A 562 -31.71 -12.22 -0.24
CA ALA A 562 -31.48 -11.31 -1.35
C ALA A 562 -32.52 -10.18 -1.39
N ILE A 563 -33.82 -10.48 -1.21
CA ILE A 563 -34.89 -9.47 -1.12
C ILE A 563 -34.58 -8.45 -0.03
N ALA A 564 -34.25 -8.92 1.17
CA ALA A 564 -33.96 -8.05 2.30
C ALA A 564 -32.71 -7.19 2.09
N LEU A 565 -31.63 -7.76 1.53
CA LEU A 565 -30.41 -7.02 1.20
C LEU A 565 -30.65 -5.96 0.12
N LEU A 566 -31.45 -6.25 -0.91
CA LEU A 566 -31.82 -5.25 -1.91
C LEU A 566 -32.63 -4.12 -1.29
N SER A 567 -33.52 -4.40 -0.34
CA SER A 567 -34.26 -3.35 0.38
C SER A 567 -33.35 -2.44 1.20
N LEU A 568 -32.27 -2.98 1.80
CA LEU A 568 -31.25 -2.16 2.46
C LEU A 568 -30.49 -1.26 1.47
N ILE A 569 -30.17 -1.78 0.28
CA ILE A 569 -29.55 -0.99 -0.80
C ILE A 569 -30.48 0.17 -1.20
N GLU A 570 -31.77 -0.09 -1.38
CA GLU A 570 -32.74 0.93 -1.77
C GLU A 570 -32.88 2.03 -0.70
N GLN A 571 -32.92 1.65 0.58
CA GLN A 571 -32.96 2.59 1.69
C GLN A 571 -31.71 3.48 1.75
N ALA A 572 -30.53 2.90 1.58
CA ALA A 572 -29.27 3.63 1.64
C ALA A 572 -29.07 4.58 0.45
N THR A 573 -29.46 4.13 -0.75
CA THR A 573 -29.32 4.92 -2.00
C THR A 573 -30.49 5.87 -2.24
N GLY A 574 -31.64 5.64 -1.59
CA GLY A 574 -32.89 6.33 -1.88
C GLY A 574 -33.34 6.12 -3.33
N LYS A 575 -33.10 4.94 -3.89
CA LYS A 575 -33.46 4.54 -5.26
C LYS A 575 -33.98 3.12 -5.28
N ASN A 576 -35.01 2.85 -6.07
CA ASN A 576 -35.49 1.49 -6.28
C ASN A 576 -34.49 0.70 -7.14
N VAL A 577 -34.26 -0.55 -6.78
CA VAL A 577 -33.45 -1.50 -7.54
C VAL A 577 -34.30 -2.07 -8.67
N SER A 578 -33.95 -1.69 -9.90
CA SER A 578 -34.62 -2.21 -11.09
C SER A 578 -34.29 -3.69 -11.37
N GLY A 579 -35.18 -4.40 -12.08
CA GLY A 579 -34.93 -5.76 -12.54
C GLY A 579 -35.07 -6.86 -11.48
N ARG A 580 -35.75 -6.61 -10.35
CA ARG A 580 -36.05 -7.63 -9.33
C ARG A 580 -36.90 -8.79 -9.86
N ASP A 581 -37.68 -8.56 -10.90
CA ASP A 581 -38.57 -9.49 -11.59
C ASP A 581 -38.11 -9.83 -13.01
N SER A 582 -36.91 -9.40 -13.42
CA SER A 582 -36.38 -9.69 -14.75
C SER A 582 -36.16 -11.20 -14.94
N GLU A 583 -36.17 -11.66 -16.19
CA GLU A 583 -35.91 -13.06 -16.54
C GLU A 583 -34.56 -13.55 -15.99
N ASP A 584 -33.52 -12.71 -16.05
CA ASP A 584 -32.21 -13.02 -15.50
C ASP A 584 -32.23 -13.21 -13.97
N THR A 585 -32.98 -12.36 -13.25
CA THR A 585 -33.14 -12.47 -11.80
C THR A 585 -33.92 -13.73 -11.43
N VAL A 586 -35.03 -14.00 -12.13
CA VAL A 586 -35.83 -15.22 -11.93
C VAL A 586 -34.98 -16.47 -12.19
N LYS A 587 -34.18 -16.47 -13.26
CA LYS A 587 -33.26 -17.56 -13.59
C LYS A 587 -32.18 -17.76 -12.51
N ALA A 588 -31.62 -16.67 -11.98
CA ALA A 588 -30.55 -16.73 -10.99
C ALA A 588 -31.03 -17.17 -9.60
N PHE A 589 -32.21 -16.70 -9.17
CA PHE A 589 -32.74 -16.91 -7.81
C PHE A 589 -33.90 -17.93 -7.74
N GLY A 590 -34.37 -18.42 -8.89
CA GLY A 590 -35.51 -19.35 -9.01
C GLY A 590 -36.89 -18.68 -8.93
N ALA A 591 -36.95 -17.38 -8.65
CA ALA A 591 -38.18 -16.57 -8.61
C ALA A 591 -37.83 -15.08 -8.64
N ALA A 592 -38.85 -14.23 -8.82
CA ALA A 592 -38.71 -12.79 -8.67
C ALA A 592 -38.38 -12.41 -7.22
N LEU A 593 -37.61 -11.34 -7.04
CA LEU A 593 -37.18 -10.80 -5.74
C LEU A 593 -38.07 -9.62 -5.32
N LEU A 594 -39.38 -9.84 -5.29
CA LEU A 594 -40.36 -8.86 -4.84
C LEU A 594 -40.56 -8.96 -3.33
N ALA A 595 -40.76 -7.80 -2.69
CA ALA A 595 -40.92 -7.68 -1.24
C ALA A 595 -42.28 -8.15 -0.74
#